data_AF-A0A9I9CCG1-F1
#
_entry.id   AF-A0A9I9CCG1-F1
#
_cell.length_a   1.000
_cell.length_b   1.000
_cell.length_c   1.000
_cell.angle_alpha   90.00
_cell.angle_beta   90.00
_cell.angle_gamma   90.00
#
_symmetry.space_group_name_H-M   'P 1'
#
loop_
_entity.id
_entity.type
_entity.pdbx_description
1 polymer ?
#
loop_
_entity_poly.entity_id
_entity_poly.type
_entity_poly.pdbx_seq_one_letter_code
_entity_poly.pdbx_strand_id
1 'polypeptide(L)'
;MFLLILLLFVFTIFAFAVTNKGAGKVLSNRGYKEYRLGDYSNWLQNRVRNNKDWNRIRSCLVDGKVCAEFNQTFASETVEQFYQEHLSSIQSGCCKPADECNFTYKTPTQWDKPANVSSFSNPDCGLWDNRPEKLCFDCESCKGGVLDNLKRNWK
;
A
#
# COMPACT_ATOMS: atom_id res chain seq x y z
N MET A 1 -10.81 11.03 42.64
CA MET A 1 -10.83 11.84 41.39
C MET A 1 -9.52 11.74 40.61
N PHE A 2 -8.36 11.92 41.24
CA PHE A 2 -7.05 11.84 40.54
C PHE A 2 -6.80 10.50 39.81
N LEU A 3 -7.09 9.36 40.45
CA LEU A 3 -6.93 8.04 39.83
C LEU A 3 -7.79 7.84 38.58
N LEU A 4 -9.03 8.33 38.58
CA LEU A 4 -9.93 8.24 37.41
C LEU A 4 -9.41 9.09 36.24
N ILE A 5 -8.90 10.28 36.53
CA ILE A 5 -8.29 11.16 35.52
C ILE A 5 -7.06 10.46 34.92
N LEU A 6 -6.19 9.87 35.74
CA LEU A 6 -4.99 9.17 35.28
C LEU A 6 -5.34 7.94 34.41
N LEU A 7 -6.36 7.18 34.80
CA LEU A 7 -6.86 6.04 34.04
C LEU A 7 -7.42 6.47 32.67
N LEU A 8 -8.18 7.57 32.63
CA LEU A 8 -8.67 8.15 31.37
C LEU A 8 -7.54 8.66 30.48
N PHE A 9 -6.51 9.31 31.04
CA PHE A 9 -5.33 9.74 30.27
C PHE A 9 -4.56 8.56 29.66
N VAL A 10 -4.35 7.48 30.42
CA VAL A 10 -3.70 6.27 29.89
C VAL A 10 -4.56 5.64 28.80
N PHE A 11 -5.87 5.56 29.00
CA PHE A 11 -6.80 5.02 28.02
C PHE A 11 -6.82 5.85 26.73
N THR A 12 -6.83 7.18 26.81
CA THR A 12 -6.80 8.03 25.61
C THR A 12 -5.49 7.91 24.86
N ILE A 13 -4.34 7.90 25.56
CA ILE A 13 -3.03 7.67 24.93
C ILE A 13 -3.00 6.31 24.23
N PHE A 14 -3.50 5.26 24.89
CA PHE A 14 -3.59 3.93 24.30
C PHE A 14 -4.52 3.91 23.07
N ALA A 15 -5.71 4.50 23.19
CA ALA A 15 -6.66 4.60 22.09
C ALA A 15 -6.05 5.33 20.89
N PHE A 16 -5.39 6.49 21.09
CA PHE A 16 -4.70 7.21 20.03
C PHE A 16 -3.53 6.42 19.43
N ALA A 17 -2.73 5.73 20.26
CA ALA A 17 -1.63 4.90 19.80
C ALA A 17 -2.10 3.76 18.88
N VAL A 18 -3.28 3.19 19.14
CA VAL A 18 -3.86 2.10 18.35
C VAL A 18 -4.67 2.61 17.15
N THR A 19 -5.35 3.75 17.27
CA THR A 19 -6.27 4.25 16.23
C THR A 19 -5.62 5.17 15.20
N ASN A 20 -4.57 5.92 15.55
CA ASN A 20 -4.14 7.08 14.76
C ASN A 20 -2.86 6.89 13.93
N LYS A 21 -2.24 5.71 13.92
CA LYS A 21 -1.10 5.42 13.03
C LYS A 21 -1.56 4.66 11.78
N GLY A 22 -1.14 5.13 10.62
CA GLY A 22 -1.51 4.59 9.31
C GLY A 22 -2.73 5.27 8.71
N ALA A 23 -2.49 6.36 7.97
CA ALA A 23 -3.39 6.91 6.99
C ALA A 23 -2.51 7.23 5.78
N GLY A 24 -2.74 6.54 4.65
CA GLY A 24 -1.88 6.66 3.46
C GLY A 24 -1.50 8.11 3.13
N LYS A 25 -0.26 8.29 2.65
CA LYS A 25 0.32 9.58 2.30
C LYS A 25 -0.36 10.12 1.04
N VAL A 26 -0.88 11.33 1.13
CA VAL A 26 -1.41 12.07 -0.02
C VAL A 26 -0.24 12.60 -0.85
N LEU A 27 -0.36 12.50 -2.16
CA LEU A 27 0.57 13.07 -3.11
C LEU A 27 -0.08 14.23 -3.86
N SER A 28 0.71 15.23 -4.21
CA SER A 28 0.25 16.33 -5.06
C SER A 28 -0.12 15.81 -6.44
N ASN A 29 -1.27 16.23 -6.98
CA ASN A 29 -1.77 15.84 -8.30
C ASN A 29 -2.00 14.33 -8.48
N ARG A 30 -2.41 13.64 -7.40
CA ARG A 30 -2.82 12.23 -7.41
C ARG A 30 -4.19 12.06 -6.77
N GLY A 31 -5.09 11.35 -7.43
CA GLY A 31 -6.40 10.94 -6.92
C GLY A 31 -6.34 9.82 -5.86
N TYR A 32 -5.16 9.22 -5.67
CA TYR A 32 -4.91 8.12 -4.76
C TYR A 32 -3.85 8.45 -3.69
N LYS A 33 -3.74 7.57 -2.70
CA LYS A 33 -2.76 7.65 -1.61
C LYS A 33 -1.66 6.60 -1.77
N GLU A 34 -0.48 6.90 -1.26
CA GLU A 34 0.58 5.91 -1.08
C GLU A 34 0.57 5.33 0.33
N TYR A 35 1.01 4.09 0.44
CA TYR A 35 1.02 3.37 1.70
C TYR A 35 2.44 2.93 1.99
N ARG A 36 2.92 3.16 3.22
CA ARG A 36 4.19 2.59 3.70
C ARG A 36 3.92 1.75 4.92
N LEU A 37 4.51 0.55 4.98
CA LEU A 37 4.36 -0.34 6.13
C LEU A 37 4.81 0.33 7.44
N GLY A 38 5.87 1.14 7.37
CA GLY A 38 6.41 1.89 8.51
C GLY A 38 5.46 2.89 9.16
N ASP A 39 4.40 3.32 8.47
CA ASP A 39 3.43 4.29 8.99
C ASP A 39 2.46 3.67 10.01
N TYR A 40 2.42 2.35 10.12
CA TYR A 40 1.54 1.59 11.00
C TYR A 40 2.22 1.20 12.31
N SER A 41 1.44 0.87 13.35
CA SER A 41 2.00 0.42 14.62
C SER A 41 2.77 -0.90 14.45
N ASN A 42 3.82 -1.12 15.26
CA ASN A 42 4.60 -2.37 15.24
C ASN A 42 3.71 -3.61 15.39
N TRP A 43 2.61 -3.51 16.15
CA TRP A 43 1.63 -4.58 16.30
C TRP A 43 0.96 -4.93 14.96
N LEU A 44 0.54 -3.94 14.18
CA LEU A 44 -0.05 -4.14 12.84
C LEU A 44 1.01 -4.66 11.86
N GLN A 45 2.20 -4.06 11.86
CA GLN A 45 3.29 -4.49 10.98
C GLN A 45 3.63 -5.98 11.17
N ASN A 46 3.61 -6.47 12.41
CA ASN A 46 3.90 -7.87 12.71
C ASN A 46 2.89 -8.87 12.11
N ARG A 47 1.67 -8.43 11.78
CA ARG A 47 0.66 -9.28 11.11
C ARG A 47 0.99 -9.59 9.65
N VAL A 48 1.75 -8.71 9.00
CA VAL A 48 2.11 -8.82 7.57
C VAL A 48 3.61 -9.04 7.33
N ARG A 49 4.43 -8.98 8.39
CA ARG A 49 5.87 -9.32 8.34
C ARG A 49 6.14 -10.82 8.38
N ASN A 50 5.25 -11.62 8.97
CA ASN A 50 5.40 -13.07 8.98
C ASN A 50 5.23 -13.62 7.55
N ASN A 51 6.28 -14.20 6.97
CA ASN A 51 6.25 -14.72 5.60
C ASN A 51 5.16 -15.77 5.37
N LYS A 52 4.89 -16.65 6.34
CA LYS A 52 3.86 -17.69 6.18
C LYS A 52 2.45 -17.07 6.11
N ASP A 53 2.19 -16.09 6.96
CA ASP A 53 0.89 -15.40 6.97
C ASP A 53 0.76 -14.49 5.74
N TRP A 54 1.83 -13.76 5.39
CA TRP A 54 1.86 -12.93 4.18
C TRP A 54 1.63 -13.74 2.92
N ASN A 55 2.25 -14.91 2.77
CA ASN A 55 2.06 -15.76 1.59
C ASN A 55 0.59 -16.16 1.39
N ARG A 56 -0.16 -16.38 2.47
CA ARG A 56 -1.61 -16.65 2.40
C ARG A 56 -2.41 -15.43 1.99
N ILE A 57 -2.07 -14.25 2.52
CA ILE A 57 -2.72 -12.99 2.13
C ILE A 57 -2.43 -12.69 0.66
N ARG A 58 -1.16 -12.80 0.27
CA ARG A 58 -0.69 -12.62 -1.10
C ARG A 58 -1.41 -13.57 -2.06
N SER A 59 -1.53 -14.86 -1.74
CA SER A 59 -2.25 -15.79 -2.62
C SER A 59 -3.70 -15.36 -2.81
N CYS A 60 -4.39 -14.92 -1.74
CA CYS A 60 -5.75 -14.38 -1.86
C CYS A 60 -5.82 -13.12 -2.75
N LEU A 61 -4.82 -12.24 -2.73
CA LEU A 61 -4.77 -11.06 -3.58
C LEU A 61 -4.57 -11.41 -5.07
N VAL A 62 -3.70 -12.38 -5.33
CA VAL A 62 -3.44 -12.89 -6.69
C VAL A 62 -4.66 -13.63 -7.22
N ASP A 63 -5.20 -14.58 -6.46
CA ASP A 63 -6.36 -15.41 -6.83
C ASP A 63 -7.65 -14.58 -6.92
N GLY A 64 -7.77 -13.55 -6.08
CA GLY A 64 -8.85 -12.58 -6.10
C GLY A 64 -8.81 -11.64 -7.31
N LYS A 65 -7.78 -11.73 -8.17
CA LYS A 65 -7.66 -10.99 -9.44
C LYS A 65 -7.78 -9.47 -9.31
N VAL A 66 -7.49 -8.91 -8.13
CA VAL A 66 -7.65 -7.47 -7.85
C VAL A 66 -6.85 -6.63 -8.84
N CYS A 67 -5.60 -7.02 -9.12
CA CYS A 67 -4.76 -6.29 -10.08
C CYS A 67 -5.10 -6.57 -11.55
N ALA A 68 -5.72 -7.71 -11.85
CA ALA A 68 -6.17 -8.00 -13.21
C ALA A 68 -7.42 -7.18 -13.55
N GLU A 69 -8.39 -7.08 -12.61
CA GLU A 69 -9.55 -6.19 -12.73
C GLU A 69 -9.09 -4.73 -12.82
N PHE A 70 -8.20 -4.30 -11.91
CA PHE A 70 -7.57 -2.97 -11.96
C PHE A 70 -6.96 -2.65 -13.33
N ASN A 71 -6.20 -3.59 -13.91
CA ASN A 71 -5.62 -3.36 -15.24
C ASN A 71 -6.68 -3.24 -16.33
N GLN A 72 -7.77 -4.02 -16.24
CA GLN A 72 -8.87 -3.96 -17.22
C GLN A 72 -9.66 -2.66 -17.10
N THR A 73 -9.98 -2.23 -15.87
CA THR A 73 -10.73 -1.00 -15.61
C THR A 73 -10.04 0.23 -16.20
N PHE A 74 -8.70 0.30 -16.06
CA PHE A 74 -7.91 1.48 -16.45
C PHE A 74 -7.09 1.26 -17.73
N ALA A 75 -7.32 0.18 -18.49
CA ALA A 75 -6.47 -0.27 -19.60
C ALA A 75 -6.25 0.79 -20.70
N SER A 76 -7.25 1.65 -20.91
CA SER A 76 -7.28 2.64 -22.01
C SER A 76 -6.91 4.06 -21.54
N GLU A 77 -6.52 4.22 -20.28
CA GLU A 77 -6.24 5.54 -19.72
C GLU A 77 -4.82 5.99 -20.01
N THR A 78 -4.68 7.27 -20.35
CA THR A 78 -3.37 7.92 -20.33
C THR A 78 -2.89 8.06 -18.89
N VAL A 79 -1.59 8.30 -18.71
CA VAL A 79 -1.02 8.44 -17.37
C VAL A 79 -1.64 9.62 -16.61
N GLU A 80 -2.01 10.70 -17.30
CA GLU A 80 -2.64 11.87 -16.71
C GLU A 80 -4.04 11.56 -16.19
N GLN A 81 -4.82 10.76 -16.93
CA GLN A 81 -6.14 10.28 -16.52
C GLN A 81 -6.01 9.34 -15.33
N PHE A 82 -5.12 8.34 -15.45
CA PHE A 82 -4.83 7.38 -14.38
C PHE A 82 -4.42 8.07 -13.07
N TYR A 83 -3.67 9.18 -13.14
CA TYR A 83 -3.31 9.96 -11.96
C TYR A 83 -4.48 10.63 -11.26
N GLN A 84 -5.62 10.84 -11.91
CA GLN A 84 -6.83 11.36 -11.27
C GLN A 84 -7.68 10.27 -10.62
N GLU A 85 -7.38 9.00 -10.87
CA GLU A 85 -8.20 7.89 -10.38
C GLU A 85 -8.15 7.72 -8.86
N HIS A 86 -9.32 7.35 -8.30
CA HIS A 86 -9.49 7.09 -6.87
C HIS A 86 -9.21 5.63 -6.55
N LEU A 87 -7.94 5.29 -6.45
CA LEU A 87 -7.52 3.92 -6.17
C LEU A 87 -7.75 3.54 -4.70
N SER A 88 -8.25 2.32 -4.49
CA SER A 88 -8.27 1.70 -3.17
C SER A 88 -6.86 1.47 -2.63
N SER A 89 -6.74 1.21 -1.33
CA SER A 89 -5.44 0.98 -0.70
C SER A 89 -4.69 -0.22 -1.26
N ILE A 90 -5.42 -1.27 -1.64
CA ILE A 90 -4.85 -2.47 -2.26
C ILE A 90 -4.43 -2.19 -3.71
N GLN A 91 -5.25 -1.49 -4.49
CA GLN A 91 -4.91 -1.14 -5.87
C GLN A 91 -3.65 -0.28 -5.93
N SER A 92 -3.60 0.81 -5.14
CA SER A 92 -2.43 1.70 -5.11
C SER A 92 -1.17 1.02 -4.54
N GLY A 93 -1.34 0.17 -3.51
CA GLY A 93 -0.21 -0.48 -2.85
C GLY A 93 0.34 -1.71 -3.58
N CYS A 94 -0.49 -2.49 -4.27
CA CYS A 94 -0.10 -3.79 -4.83
C CYS A 94 -0.01 -3.82 -6.35
N CYS A 95 -0.82 -3.01 -7.05
CA CYS A 95 -1.00 -3.14 -8.50
C CYS A 95 -0.20 -2.14 -9.34
N LYS A 96 0.44 -1.15 -8.70
CA LYS A 96 1.34 -0.19 -9.34
C LYS A 96 2.62 -0.02 -8.50
N PRO A 97 3.74 0.47 -9.07
CA PRO A 97 4.91 0.84 -8.29
C PRO A 97 4.64 2.11 -7.45
N ALA A 98 5.53 2.41 -6.50
CA ALA A 98 5.53 3.70 -5.82
C ALA A 98 5.89 4.82 -6.81
N ASP A 99 5.28 6.00 -6.64
CA ASP A 99 5.49 7.12 -7.57
C ASP A 99 6.94 7.65 -7.48
N GLU A 100 7.58 7.53 -6.31
CA GLU A 100 8.98 7.90 -6.11
C GLU A 100 9.98 7.03 -6.88
N CYS A 101 9.55 5.89 -7.42
CA CYS A 101 10.37 5.06 -8.30
C CYS A 101 10.64 5.73 -9.67
N ASN A 102 9.84 6.71 -10.07
CA ASN A 102 9.94 7.40 -11.36
C ASN A 102 9.97 6.44 -12.57
N PHE A 103 9.17 5.37 -12.53
CA PHE A 103 9.05 4.44 -13.65
C PHE A 103 8.19 5.05 -14.77
N THR A 104 8.43 4.59 -15.99
CA THR A 104 7.69 5.08 -17.15
C THR A 104 6.41 4.28 -17.32
N TYR A 105 5.25 4.96 -17.28
CA TYR A 105 3.95 4.35 -17.48
C TYR A 105 3.81 3.73 -18.88
N LYS A 106 3.27 2.52 -18.94
CA LYS A 106 2.80 1.88 -20.19
C LYS A 106 1.33 1.52 -20.10
N THR A 107 0.96 0.83 -19.04
CA THR A 107 -0.41 0.45 -18.69
C THR A 107 -0.53 0.48 -17.16
N PRO A 108 -1.74 0.38 -16.58
CA PRO A 108 -1.92 0.46 -15.12
C PRO A 108 -1.00 -0.48 -14.33
N THR A 109 -0.75 -1.69 -14.83
CA THR A 109 0.15 -2.69 -14.20
C THR A 109 1.48 -2.88 -14.92
N GLN A 110 1.82 -2.07 -15.93
CA GLN A 110 3.12 -2.15 -16.60
C GLN A 110 3.84 -0.81 -16.57
N TRP A 111 5.01 -0.85 -15.95
CA TRP A 111 5.87 0.32 -15.74
C TRP A 111 7.32 -0.06 -16.03
N ASP A 112 7.97 0.71 -16.89
CA ASP A 112 9.36 0.45 -17.28
C ASP A 112 10.33 1.10 -16.30
N LYS A 113 11.29 0.30 -15.83
CA LYS A 113 12.36 0.78 -14.94
C LYS A 113 13.33 1.69 -15.71
N PRO A 114 13.85 2.76 -15.09
CA PRO A 114 14.86 3.60 -15.70
C PRO A 114 16.16 2.80 -15.91
N ALA A 115 16.74 2.87 -17.11
CA ALA A 115 17.86 2.03 -17.54
C ALA A 115 19.17 2.26 -16.75
N ASN A 116 19.35 3.43 -16.13
CA ASN A 116 20.61 3.84 -15.50
C ASN A 116 20.56 3.89 -13.97
N VAL A 117 19.58 3.25 -13.33
CA VAL A 117 19.46 3.24 -11.87
C VAL A 117 19.98 1.92 -11.31
N SER A 118 21.12 2.01 -10.61
CA SER A 118 21.77 0.86 -9.96
C SER A 118 21.19 0.55 -8.57
N SER A 119 20.60 1.54 -7.90
CA SER A 119 19.95 1.37 -6.59
C SER A 119 18.79 2.34 -6.41
N PHE A 120 17.76 1.89 -5.68
CA PHE A 120 16.61 2.71 -5.30
C PHE A 120 16.65 3.00 -3.81
N SER A 121 16.29 4.21 -3.42
CA SER A 121 16.10 4.57 -2.00
C SER A 121 14.92 3.82 -1.38
N ASN A 122 13.84 3.67 -2.15
CA ASN A 122 12.71 2.83 -1.78
C ASN A 122 12.96 1.37 -2.22
N PRO A 123 12.99 0.40 -1.29
CA PRO A 123 13.19 -1.01 -1.61
C PRO A 123 12.09 -1.59 -2.53
N ASP A 124 10.87 -1.05 -2.49
CA ASP A 124 9.73 -1.52 -3.31
C ASP A 124 10.00 -1.36 -4.81
N CYS A 125 10.76 -0.33 -5.21
CA CYS A 125 11.15 -0.14 -6.61
C CYS A 125 12.00 -1.30 -7.15
N GLY A 126 12.83 -1.89 -6.29
CA GLY A 126 13.60 -3.08 -6.61
C GLY A 126 12.71 -4.32 -6.76
N LEU A 127 11.68 -4.43 -5.91
CA LEU A 127 10.76 -5.56 -5.85
C LEU A 127 9.72 -5.59 -6.98
N TRP A 128 9.33 -4.42 -7.50
CA TRP A 128 8.38 -4.28 -8.60
C TRP A 128 8.78 -5.12 -9.84
N ASP A 129 7.79 -5.76 -10.45
CA ASP A 129 7.92 -6.62 -11.63
C ASP A 129 6.63 -6.58 -12.46
N ASN A 130 6.72 -6.45 -13.79
CA ASN A 130 5.53 -6.36 -14.66
C ASN A 130 4.79 -7.70 -14.86
N ARG A 131 5.28 -8.80 -14.26
CA ARG A 131 4.59 -10.10 -14.28
C ARG A 131 3.31 -10.07 -13.44
N PRO A 132 2.14 -10.50 -13.98
CA PRO A 132 0.85 -10.45 -13.29
C PRO A 132 0.81 -11.13 -11.91
N GLU A 133 1.59 -12.19 -11.71
CA GLU A 133 1.68 -12.96 -10.46
C GLU A 133 2.64 -12.37 -9.42
N LYS A 134 3.40 -11.33 -9.79
CA LYS A 134 4.43 -10.72 -8.95
C LYS A 134 4.13 -9.26 -8.61
N LEU A 135 3.94 -8.39 -9.61
CA LEU A 135 3.61 -6.97 -9.43
C LEU A 135 4.34 -6.35 -8.23
N CYS A 136 3.62 -5.66 -7.33
CA CYS A 136 4.13 -5.23 -6.04
C CYS A 136 3.61 -6.10 -4.88
N PHE A 137 3.22 -7.36 -5.12
CA PHE A 137 2.65 -8.22 -4.07
C PHE A 137 3.62 -8.57 -2.94
N ASP A 138 4.92 -8.35 -3.11
CA ASP A 138 5.92 -8.53 -2.04
C ASP A 138 6.42 -7.20 -1.47
N CYS A 139 5.95 -6.07 -1.98
CA CYS A 139 6.34 -4.73 -1.55
C CYS A 139 5.80 -4.39 -0.15
N GLU A 140 6.51 -3.51 0.56
CA GLU A 140 6.04 -2.92 1.80
C GLU A 140 4.81 -2.03 1.58
N SER A 141 4.71 -1.39 0.42
CA SER A 141 3.53 -0.64 0.00
C SER A 141 2.26 -1.49 -0.05
N CYS A 142 2.34 -2.71 -0.59
CA CYS A 142 1.21 -3.63 -0.65
C CYS A 142 0.80 -4.10 0.75
N LYS A 143 1.76 -4.42 1.61
CA LYS A 143 1.53 -4.73 3.03
C LYS A 143 0.84 -3.57 3.75
N GLY A 144 1.31 -2.34 3.52
CA GLY A 144 0.68 -1.13 4.04
C GLY A 144 -0.76 -0.95 3.53
N GLY A 145 -0.99 -1.18 2.24
CA GLY A 145 -2.32 -1.10 1.62
C GLY A 145 -3.32 -2.09 2.21
N VAL A 146 -2.87 -3.32 2.50
CA VAL A 146 -3.66 -4.35 3.19
C VAL A 146 -3.99 -3.91 4.62
N LEU A 147 -3.02 -3.38 5.38
CA LEU A 147 -3.27 -2.88 6.73
C LEU A 147 -4.25 -1.71 6.73
N ASP A 148 -4.18 -0.80 5.75
CA ASP A 148 -5.16 0.28 5.59
C ASP A 148 -6.57 -0.26 5.32
N ASN A 149 -6.66 -1.26 4.44
CA ASN A 149 -7.93 -1.88 4.08
C ASN A 149 -8.58 -2.55 5.30
N LEU A 150 -7.81 -3.33 6.07
CA LEU A 150 -8.26 -3.96 7.30
C LEU A 150 -8.73 -2.94 8.34
N LYS A 151 -7.97 -1.86 8.52
CA LYS A 151 -8.32 -0.78 9.46
C LYS A 151 -9.63 -0.10 9.10
N ARG A 152 -9.93 0.07 7.81
CA ARG A 152 -11.20 0.66 7.34
C ARG A 152 -12.39 -0.26 7.52
N ASN A 153 -12.20 -1.56 7.29
CA ASN A 153 -13.28 -2.56 7.39
C ASN A 153 -13.60 -2.97 8.85
N TRP A 154 -12.77 -2.57 9.81
CA TRP A 154 -12.98 -2.81 11.25
C TRP A 154 -13.72 -1.68 11.97
N LYS A 155 -14.11 -0.61 11.27
CA LYS A 155 -15.02 0.41 11.78
C LYS A 155 -16.46 0.03 11.50
#